data_AF-A0A518XAS4-F1
#
_entry.id   AF-A0A518XAS4-F1
#
_cell.length_a   1.000
_cell.length_b   1.000
_cell.length_c   1.000
_cell.angle_alpha   90.00
_cell.angle_beta   90.00
_cell.angle_gamma   90.00
#
_symmetry.space_group_name_H-M   'P 1'
#
loop_
_entity.id
_entity.type
_entity.pdbx_description
1 polymer ?
#
loop_
_entity_poly.entity_id
_entity_poly.type
_entity_poly.pdbx_seq_one_letter_code
_entity_poly.pdbx_strand_id
1 'polypeptide(L)' 'MTIRCSRCGSARFFFTLPGELKSENSHHHGACCAGCGKPISARDLVPRHAVQTSLPVSHAR' A
#
# COMPACT_ATOMS: atom_id res chain seq x y z
N MET A 1 -4.59 -6.82 8.22
CA MET A 1 -4.56 -5.78 7.17
C MET A 1 -3.25 -5.96 6.44
N THR A 2 -3.21 -5.79 5.12
CA THR A 2 -1.97 -5.94 4.33
C THR A 2 -1.66 -4.62 3.65
N ILE A 3 -0.39 -4.21 3.65
CA ILE A 3 0.03 -3.00 2.93
C ILE A 3 0.37 -3.38 1.49
N ARG A 4 -0.28 -2.74 0.52
CA ARG A 4 0.05 -2.83 -0.91
C ARG A 4 0.08 -1.45 -1.53
N CYS A 5 1.15 -1.17 -2.28
CA CYS A 5 1.26 0.08 -3.02
C CYS A 5 0.09 0.23 -3.99
N SER A 6 -0.75 1.23 -3.76
CA SER A 6 -1.87 1.60 -4.63
C SER A 6 -1.44 2.05 -6.03
N ARG A 7 -0.16 2.40 -6.24
CA ARG A 7 0.37 2.81 -7.55
C ARG A 7 0.89 1.63 -8.39
N CYS A 8 1.53 0.64 -7.78
CA CYS A 8 2.20 -0.44 -8.52
C CYS A 8 1.92 -1.85 -8.00
N GLY A 9 1.06 -2.01 -7.00
CA GLY A 9 0.67 -3.30 -6.41
C GLY A 9 1.74 -3.98 -5.54
N SER A 10 2.97 -3.44 -5.48
CA SER A 10 4.05 -4.01 -4.69
C SER A 10 3.70 -4.06 -3.20
N ALA A 11 4.00 -5.19 -2.56
CA ALA A 11 3.93 -5.36 -1.10
C ALA A 11 5.28 -5.10 -0.41
N ARG A 12 6.32 -4.70 -1.16
CA ARG A 12 7.67 -4.42 -0.64
C ARG A 12 7.83 -2.92 -0.39
N PHE A 13 8.39 -2.58 0.77
CA PHE A 13 8.64 -1.20 1.18
C PHE A 13 9.96 -1.10 1.96
N PHE A 14 10.51 0.11 2.04
CA PHE A 14 11.65 0.47 2.88
C PHE A 14 11.28 1.65 3.76
N PHE A 15 11.75 1.65 5.00
CA PHE A 15 11.56 2.77 5.91
C PHE A 15 12.41 3.95 5.48
N THR A 16 11.85 5.16 5.53
CA THR A 16 12.48 6.39 5.04
C THR A 16 12.85 7.37 6.14
N LEU A 17 12.55 7.08 7.41
CA LEU A 17 12.86 7.99 8.51
C LEU A 17 13.98 7.47 9.42
N PRO A 18 15.14 8.17 9.47
CA PRO A 18 15.94 8.34 10.67
C PRO A 18 15.45 9.59 11.43
N GLY A 19 14.90 9.39 12.63
CA GLY A 19 14.95 10.39 13.71
C GLY A 19 14.00 11.59 13.69
N GLU A 20 13.74 12.29 12.59
CA GLU A 20 13.16 13.64 12.71
C GLU A 20 12.01 14.02 11.78
N LEU A 21 11.16 14.85 12.38
CA LEU A 21 10.03 15.61 11.85
C LEU A 21 8.81 14.77 11.51
N LYS A 22 7.99 14.57 12.57
CA LYS A 22 6.53 14.63 12.47
C LYS A 22 6.16 15.90 11.71
N SER A 23 6.20 15.84 10.39
CA SER A 23 5.66 16.90 9.56
C SER A 23 4.16 16.78 9.70
N GLU A 24 3.59 17.67 10.52
CA GLU A 24 2.17 17.85 10.87
C GLU A 24 1.22 17.85 9.66
N ASN A 25 1.75 17.80 8.44
CA ASN A 25 1.04 17.99 7.19
C ASN A 25 1.24 16.89 6.13
N SER A 26 1.82 15.74 6.45
CA SER A 26 2.14 14.77 5.41
C SER A 26 1.61 13.38 5.70
N HIS A 27 0.74 12.89 4.80
CA HIS A 27 0.26 11.51 4.69
C HIS A 27 1.39 10.47 4.46
N HIS A 28 2.61 10.77 4.92
CA HIS A 28 3.81 9.97 4.77
C HIS A 28 4.05 9.17 6.06
N HIS A 29 3.78 7.87 6.03
CA HIS A 29 3.92 7.01 7.22
C HIS A 29 5.37 6.50 7.40
N GLY A 30 6.37 7.27 7.00
CA GLY A 30 7.79 6.93 7.22
C GLY A 30 8.29 5.72 6.42
N ALA A 31 7.59 5.33 5.36
CA ALA A 31 8.02 4.26 4.45
C ALA A 31 7.69 4.60 2.99
N CYS A 32 8.49 4.08 2.08
CA CYS A 32 8.28 4.18 0.64
C CYS A 32 8.19 2.81 -0.01
N CYS A 33 7.43 2.71 -1.11
CA CYS A 33 7.34 1.51 -1.94
C CYS A 33 8.70 1.18 -2.55
N ALA A 34 9.19 -0.05 -2.36
CA ALA A 34 10.46 -0.51 -2.93
C ALA A 34 10.40 -0.72 -4.45
N GLY A 35 9.21 -0.74 -5.05
CA GLY A 35 9.04 -0.91 -6.51
C GLY A 35 8.94 0.40 -7.28
N CYS A 36 8.37 1.46 -6.69
CA CYS A 36 8.13 2.72 -7.41
C CYS A 36 8.48 3.99 -6.62
N GLY A 37 9.10 3.85 -5.45
CA GLY A 37 9.53 4.97 -4.60
C GLY A 37 8.42 5.81 -3.96
N LYS A 38 7.14 5.50 -4.24
CA LYS A 38 6.00 6.27 -3.71
C LYS A 38 5.94 6.18 -2.18
N PRO A 39 5.74 7.29 -1.46
CA PRO A 39 5.33 7.30 -0.05
C PRO A 39 4.15 6.37 0.25
N ILE A 40 4.26 5.59 1.32
CA ILE A 40 3.16 4.76 1.82
C ILE A 40 2.21 5.63 2.65
N SER A 41 0.93 5.49 2.36
CA SER A 41 -0.21 6.24 2.90
C SER A 41 -1.31 5.30 3.40
N ALA A 42 -2.30 5.82 4.13
CA ALA A 42 -3.46 5.04 4.55
C ALA A 42 -4.23 4.36 3.39
N ARG A 43 -4.15 4.90 2.16
CA ARG A 43 -4.76 4.31 0.96
C ARG A 43 -4.10 2.99 0.53
N ASP A 44 -2.89 2.73 0.99
CA ASP A 44 -2.15 1.51 0.70
C ASP A 44 -2.52 0.38 1.68
N LEU A 45 -3.42 0.63 2.65
CA LEU A 45 -3.96 -0.37 3.56
C LEU A 45 -5.11 -1.14 2.90
N VAL A 46 -4.92 -2.43 2.67
CA VAL A 46 -5.97 -3.32 2.14
C VAL A 46 -6.65 -4.04 3.31
N PRO A 47 -7.99 -3.89 3.48
CA PRO A 47 -8.75 -4.68 4.44
C PRO A 47 -8.62 -6.17 4.15
N ARG A 48 -8.54 -7.01 5.20
CA ARG A 48 -8.38 -8.48 5.03
C ARG A 48 -9.50 -9.12 4.19
N HIS A 49 -10.68 -8.50 4.13
CA HIS A 49 -11.83 -8.99 3.37
C HIS A 49 -11.80 -8.62 1.87
N ALA A 50 -10.89 -7.76 1.41
CA ALA A 50 -10.82 -7.31 0.02
C ALA A 50 -9.94 -8.21 -0.88
N VAL A 51 -9.36 -9.30 -0.35
CA VAL A 51 -8.53 -10.25 -1.11
C VAL A 51 -9.39 -11.27 -1.90
N GLN A 52 -10.72 -11.18 -1.83
CA GLN A 52 -11.65 -12.12 -2.47
C GLN A 52 -12.56 -11.47 -3.52
N THR A 53 -12.03 -10.76 -4.52
CA THR A 53 -12.82 -10.41 -5.72
C THR A 53 -11.94 -10.34 -6.96
N SER A 54 -11.49 -11.50 -7.42
CA SER A 54 -11.28 -11.76 -8.85
C SER A 54 -11.26 -13.27 -9.09
N LEU A 55 -12.35 -13.95 -8.71
CA LEU A 55 -12.68 -15.19 -9.39
C LEU A 55 -13.35 -14.79 -10.71
N PRO A 56 -12.90 -15.27 -11.87
CA PRO A 56 -13.66 -15.12 -13.09
C PRO A 56 -14.96 -15.90 -12.91
N VAL A 57 -16.10 -15.20 -12.90
CA VAL A 57 -17.38 -15.86 -13.14
C VAL A 57 -17.35 -16.28 -14.60
N SER A 58 -16.93 -17.52 -14.82
CA SER A 58 -17.23 -18.25 -16.04
C SER A 58 -18.74 -18.44 -16.08
N HIS A 59 -19.46 -17.56 -16.78
CA HIS A 59 -20.81 -17.88 -17.24
C HIS A 59 -20.68 -19.02 -18.25
N ALA A 60 -20.82 -20.25 -17.77
CA ALA A 60 -21.05 -21.41 -18.61
C ALA A 60 -22.57 -21.61 -18.73
N ARG A 61 -23.07 -21.23 -19.92
CA ARG A 61 -24.32 -21.59 -20.60
C ARG A 61 -25.63 -21.57 -19.81
#